data_AF-A0A257K589-F1
#
_entry.id   AF-A0A257K589-F1
#
_cell.length_a   1.000
_cell.length_b   1.000
_cell.length_c   1.000
_cell.angle_alpha   90.00
_cell.angle_beta   90.00
_cell.angle_gamma   90.00
#
_symmetry.space_group_name_H-M   'P 1'
#
loop_
_entity.id
_entity.type
_entity.pdbx_description
1 polymer ?
#
loop_
_entity_poly.entity_id
_entity_poly.type
_entity_poly.pdbx_seq_one_letter_code
_entity_poly.pdbx_strand_id
1 'polypeptide(L)'
;MFVKNEFSELFSIIESKAKYQVIDGFPEKYPLLIDKGILDNKPISQNVEVSFDSDYKLIETNERFDLEYWKYFNVKWTYTETSDSISKLLTFRFLVIGYLRQYNVDGNYAIDIEVLDPIKLQLKFYQDLKIKTFKRHNILNLNKYSSSYTTDIFNKCMDVCFSKKPKFTGFQPFHYITDLTNISEDIVLQLSELILFKNYTQDFLQNPTWHYDTIIFPYNHSFYDKRFYYLVGTIASHIFSFCDRLGNLLFNYFELNLTERNVNFSSTLANFPFKTNDNYIWLIQFKDNEYQKLKAERHQVVHYYLSESKMFNELIANISNEGKLRMLQDEKLSYPEYFMNLYNTALLAFEKTLKLVEECGENQVVETILPEQ
;
A
#
# COMPACT_ATOMS: atom_id res chain seq x y z
N MET A 1 38.91 14.42 12.10
CA MET A 1 39.66 13.32 11.44
C MET A 1 39.93 12.28 12.52
N PHE A 2 39.03 11.31 12.69
CA PHE A 2 39.16 10.25 13.71
C PHE A 2 40.29 9.29 13.35
N VAL A 3 41.05 8.83 14.35
CA VAL A 3 42.20 7.93 14.14
C VAL A 3 41.65 6.52 13.87
N LYS A 4 42.23 5.80 12.90
CA LYS A 4 41.77 4.47 12.45
C LYS A 4 41.58 3.43 13.58
N ASN A 5 42.24 3.61 14.72
CA ASN A 5 42.13 2.75 15.92
C ASN A 5 40.87 2.99 16.75
N GLU A 6 40.31 4.21 16.74
CA GLU A 6 39.05 4.53 17.46
C GLU A 6 37.86 3.86 16.78
N PHE A 7 37.94 3.64 15.47
CA PHE A 7 36.91 2.92 14.72
C PHE A 7 36.85 1.43 15.03
N SER A 8 37.97 0.75 15.30
CA SER A 8 37.94 -0.69 15.60
C SER A 8 37.22 -1.00 16.91
N GLU A 9 37.42 -0.17 17.93
CA GLU A 9 36.73 -0.32 19.21
C GLU A 9 35.24 -0.02 19.06
N LEU A 10 34.91 1.03 18.31
CA LEU A 10 33.54 1.39 17.97
C LEU A 10 32.81 0.27 17.21
N PHE A 11 33.45 -0.36 16.22
CA PHE A 11 32.87 -1.50 15.50
C PHE A 11 32.64 -2.69 16.42
N SER A 12 33.58 -2.99 17.32
CA SER A 12 33.41 -4.05 18.31
C SER A 12 32.20 -3.79 19.21
N ILE A 13 31.97 -2.53 19.60
CA ILE A 13 30.80 -2.13 20.41
C ILE A 13 29.50 -2.26 19.59
N ILE A 14 29.48 -1.78 18.34
CA ILE A 14 28.32 -1.91 17.45
C ILE A 14 27.98 -3.38 17.22
N GLU A 15 28.98 -4.21 16.89
CA GLU A 15 28.81 -5.63 16.66
C GLU A 15 28.34 -6.36 17.92
N SER A 16 28.87 -6.00 19.09
CA SER A 16 28.44 -6.58 20.37
C SER A 16 26.99 -6.21 20.69
N LYS A 17 26.60 -4.95 20.49
CA LYS A 17 25.20 -4.50 20.67
C LYS A 17 24.25 -5.16 19.66
N ALA A 18 24.65 -5.23 18.40
CA ALA A 18 23.88 -5.91 17.35
C ALA A 18 23.72 -7.39 17.67
N LYS A 19 24.80 -8.07 18.07
CA LYS A 19 24.79 -9.47 18.50
C LYS A 19 23.89 -9.67 19.71
N TYR A 20 23.96 -8.81 20.72
CA TYR A 20 23.08 -8.87 21.89
C TYR A 20 21.60 -8.73 21.50
N GLN A 21 21.25 -7.71 20.72
CA GLN A 21 19.86 -7.51 20.27
C GLN A 21 19.33 -8.66 19.39
N VAL A 22 20.21 -9.31 18.63
CA VAL A 22 19.86 -10.45 17.78
C VAL A 22 19.87 -11.76 18.54
N ILE A 23 20.74 -12.00 19.51
CA ILE A 23 20.77 -13.26 20.25
C ILE A 23 19.72 -13.26 21.36
N ASP A 24 19.67 -12.19 22.14
CA ASP A 24 18.81 -12.11 23.32
C ASP A 24 17.42 -11.55 22.98
N GLY A 25 17.35 -10.63 22.02
CA GLY A 25 16.07 -10.04 21.57
C GLY A 25 15.34 -10.83 20.50
N PHE A 26 16.00 -11.74 19.77
CA PHE A 26 15.33 -12.58 18.76
C PHE A 26 14.33 -13.53 19.41
N PRO A 27 14.65 -14.32 20.47
CA PRO A 27 13.69 -15.14 21.24
C PRO A 27 12.43 -14.41 21.70
N GLU A 28 12.52 -13.16 22.14
CA GLU A 28 11.36 -12.38 22.59
C GLU A 28 10.44 -11.95 21.45
N LYS A 29 10.98 -11.84 20.23
CA LYS A 29 10.23 -11.52 19.01
C LYS A 29 9.64 -12.76 18.33
N TYR A 30 9.78 -13.94 18.93
CA TYR A 30 9.26 -15.23 18.42
C TYR A 30 7.76 -15.35 18.28
N PRO A 31 6.91 -14.70 19.11
CA PRO A 31 5.47 -14.77 18.91
C PRO A 31 5.09 -14.42 17.46
N LEU A 32 5.79 -13.45 16.86
CA LEU A 32 5.62 -13.04 15.47
C LEU A 32 5.93 -14.15 14.45
N LEU A 33 6.83 -15.10 14.72
CA LEU A 33 7.13 -16.20 13.79
C LEU A 33 6.06 -17.30 13.85
N ILE A 34 5.48 -17.53 15.02
CA ILE A 34 4.34 -18.44 15.22
C ILE A 34 3.07 -17.79 14.65
N ASP A 35 2.81 -16.52 14.98
CA ASP A 35 1.64 -15.75 14.52
C ASP A 35 1.62 -15.56 12.99
N LYS A 36 2.79 -15.58 12.34
CA LYS A 36 2.93 -15.51 10.88
C LYS A 36 2.93 -16.89 10.21
N GLY A 37 2.75 -17.98 10.96
CA GLY A 37 2.72 -19.34 10.45
C GLY A 37 4.04 -19.83 9.86
N ILE A 38 5.16 -19.23 10.27
CA ILE A 38 6.51 -19.68 9.88
C ILE A 38 6.91 -20.91 10.72
N LEU A 39 6.34 -21.03 11.92
CA LEU A 39 6.50 -22.18 12.81
C LEU A 39 5.11 -22.73 13.15
N ASP A 40 4.94 -24.05 13.05
CA ASP A 40 3.69 -24.72 13.44
C ASP A 40 3.54 -24.78 14.96
N ASN A 41 4.67 -24.85 15.68
CA ASN A 41 4.72 -25.01 17.14
C ASN A 41 5.85 -24.19 17.76
N LYS A 42 5.73 -23.93 19.06
CA LYS A 42 6.82 -23.33 19.84
C LYS A 42 7.97 -24.34 20.00
N PRO A 43 9.21 -23.98 19.68
CA PRO A 43 10.37 -24.85 19.89
C PRO A 43 10.59 -25.22 21.37
N ILE A 44 11.03 -26.46 21.63
CA ILE A 44 11.42 -26.96 22.95
C ILE A 44 12.90 -26.69 23.23
N SER A 45 13.73 -26.71 22.19
CA SER A 45 15.14 -26.31 22.27
C SER A 45 15.52 -25.41 21.11
N GLN A 46 16.48 -24.51 21.35
CA GLN A 46 16.98 -23.60 20.33
C GLN A 46 18.45 -23.27 20.55
N ASN A 47 19.17 -23.12 19.43
CA ASN A 47 20.50 -22.55 19.38
C ASN A 47 20.53 -21.50 18.26
N VAL A 48 20.97 -20.28 18.58
CA VAL A 48 21.09 -19.16 17.65
C VAL A 48 22.57 -18.84 17.46
N GLU A 49 23.09 -19.16 16.28
CA GLU A 49 24.44 -18.79 15.90
C GLU A 49 24.39 -17.54 15.02
N VAL A 50 25.16 -16.52 15.40
CA VAL A 50 25.30 -15.28 14.64
C VAL A 50 26.71 -15.20 14.10
N SER A 51 26.83 -15.06 12.79
CA SER A 51 28.09 -14.80 12.10
C SER A 51 28.00 -13.50 11.32
N PHE A 52 29.06 -12.71 11.34
CA PHE A 52 29.11 -11.45 10.60
C PHE A 52 29.68 -11.69 9.21
N ASP A 53 29.10 -11.01 8.23
CA ASP A 53 29.72 -10.90 6.92
C ASP A 53 30.96 -10.01 7.01
N SER A 54 31.98 -10.25 6.18
CA SER A 54 33.17 -9.38 6.16
C SER A 54 32.85 -7.99 5.64
N ASP A 55 31.77 -7.87 4.87
CA ASP A 55 31.41 -6.66 4.15
C ASP A 55 30.62 -5.70 5.03
N TYR A 56 31.20 -4.52 5.28
CA TYR A 56 30.52 -3.39 5.89
C TYR A 56 30.61 -2.14 5.01
N LYS A 57 29.61 -1.27 5.11
CA LYS A 57 29.59 0.02 4.42
C LYS A 57 29.40 1.14 5.44
N LEU A 58 30.24 2.16 5.34
CA LEU A 58 30.06 3.43 6.02
C LEU A 58 29.52 4.45 5.02
N ILE A 59 28.48 5.16 5.41
CA ILE A 59 27.87 6.21 4.61
C ILE A 59 27.84 7.47 5.49
N GLU A 60 28.51 8.54 5.04
CA GLU A 60 28.28 9.86 5.62
C GLU A 60 26.87 10.33 5.21
N THR A 61 26.09 10.76 6.18
CA THR A 61 24.72 11.21 5.94
C THR A 61 24.61 12.72 6.14
N ASN A 62 23.85 13.40 5.28
CA ASN A 62 23.73 14.86 5.32
C ASN A 62 22.62 15.36 6.26
N GLU A 63 21.83 14.44 6.80
CA GLU A 63 20.57 14.75 7.48
C GLU A 63 20.50 13.92 8.78
N ARG A 64 20.88 14.54 9.91
CA ARG A 64 20.65 14.09 11.30
C ARG A 64 21.66 13.11 11.94
N PHE A 65 22.55 12.47 11.19
CA PHE A 65 23.56 11.54 11.73
C PHE A 65 24.93 11.76 11.08
N ASP A 66 26.02 11.52 11.80
CA ASP A 66 27.36 11.74 11.25
C ASP A 66 27.81 10.56 10.39
N LEU A 67 27.46 9.33 10.78
CA LEU A 67 27.80 8.11 10.05
C LEU A 67 26.69 7.07 10.14
N GLU A 68 26.45 6.38 9.04
CA GLU A 68 25.58 5.20 8.94
C GLU A 68 26.44 3.97 8.64
N TYR A 69 26.38 2.98 9.54
CA TYR A 69 27.13 1.72 9.47
C TYR A 69 26.21 0.58 9.05
N TRP A 70 26.57 -0.11 7.97
CA TRP A 70 25.82 -1.23 7.42
C TRP A 70 26.65 -2.49 7.56
N LYS A 71 26.12 -3.54 8.19
CA LYS A 71 26.76 -4.86 8.19
C LYS A 71 25.74 -5.96 8.04
N TYR A 72 26.03 -6.90 7.14
CA TYR A 72 25.24 -8.13 7.07
C TYR A 72 25.67 -9.10 8.16
N PHE A 73 24.73 -9.87 8.66
CA PHE A 73 24.98 -11.00 9.53
C PHE A 73 24.07 -12.15 9.15
N ASN A 74 24.61 -13.36 9.26
CA ASN A 74 23.89 -14.59 9.05
C ASN A 74 23.53 -15.17 10.40
N VAL A 75 22.23 -15.39 10.62
CA VAL A 75 21.69 -16.06 11.78
C VAL A 75 21.31 -17.46 11.37
N LYS A 76 22.02 -18.44 11.93
CA LYS A 76 21.63 -19.83 11.85
C LYS A 76 20.87 -20.17 13.11
N TRP A 77 19.61 -20.50 12.94
CA TRP A 77 18.75 -20.87 14.03
C TRP A 77 18.39 -22.35 13.93
N THR A 78 18.91 -23.13 14.88
CA THR A 78 18.66 -24.57 14.97
C THR A 78 17.67 -24.82 16.11
N TYR A 79 16.59 -25.56 15.85
CA TYR A 79 15.54 -25.76 16.84
C TYR A 79 14.85 -27.13 16.72
N THR A 80 14.19 -27.57 17.79
CA THR A 80 13.35 -28.79 17.82
C THR A 80 11.94 -28.45 18.30
N GLU A 81 10.92 -29.03 17.69
CA GLU A 81 9.50 -28.74 18.01
C GLU A 81 8.90 -29.74 19.00
N THR A 82 9.39 -30.98 18.97
CA THR A 82 9.03 -32.05 19.91
C THR A 82 10.29 -32.78 20.37
N SER A 83 10.22 -33.48 21.51
CA SER A 83 11.35 -34.26 22.06
C SER A 83 11.90 -35.30 21.07
N ASP A 84 11.05 -35.75 20.15
CA ASP A 84 11.35 -36.82 19.19
C ASP A 84 11.58 -36.27 17.77
N SER A 85 11.56 -34.94 17.58
CA SER A 85 11.73 -34.31 16.27
C SER A 85 13.20 -34.12 15.89
N ILE A 86 13.48 -34.26 14.59
CA ILE A 86 14.77 -33.90 13.99
C ILE A 86 14.98 -32.39 14.12
N SER A 87 16.18 -31.96 14.51
CA SER A 87 16.56 -30.55 14.53
C SER A 87 16.34 -29.90 13.17
N LYS A 88 15.54 -28.83 13.15
CA LYS A 88 15.30 -27.99 11.98
C LYS A 88 16.30 -26.83 11.99
N LEU A 89 16.73 -26.41 10.81
CA LEU A 89 17.64 -25.28 10.62
C LEU A 89 16.98 -24.21 9.76
N LEU A 90 16.89 -23.00 10.29
CA LEU A 90 16.53 -21.81 9.53
C LEU A 90 17.77 -20.92 9.43
N THR A 91 18.04 -20.43 8.22
CA THR A 91 19.13 -19.47 8.01
C THR A 91 18.52 -18.17 7.54
N PHE A 92 18.83 -17.10 8.26
CA PHE A 92 18.43 -15.75 7.92
C PHE A 92 19.66 -14.92 7.63
N ARG A 93 19.60 -14.10 6.59
CA ARG A 93 20.57 -13.04 6.37
C ARG A 93 19.90 -11.72 6.70
N PHE A 94 20.50 -10.99 7.62
CA PHE A 94 19.97 -9.73 8.11
C PHE A 94 21.00 -8.63 7.87
N LEU A 95 20.51 -7.41 7.72
CA LEU A 95 21.33 -6.21 7.66
C LEU A 95 21.13 -5.47 8.98
N VAL A 96 22.21 -5.17 9.69
CA VAL A 96 22.19 -4.19 10.77
C VAL A 96 22.55 -2.85 10.15
N ILE A 97 21.72 -1.86 10.45
CA ILE A 97 22.09 -0.46 10.28
C ILE A 97 22.29 0.10 11.69
N GLY A 98 23.51 0.54 11.96
CA GLY A 98 23.88 1.32 13.13
C GLY A 98 24.00 2.79 12.72
N TYR A 99 23.29 3.68 13.39
CA TYR A 99 23.55 5.10 13.22
C TYR A 99 24.49 5.59 14.31
N LEU A 100 25.45 6.43 13.95
CA LEU A 100 26.36 7.10 14.86
C LEU A 100 25.96 8.57 14.92
N ARG A 101 25.46 9.00 16.07
CA ARG A 101 25.30 10.43 16.37
C ARG A 101 26.42 10.87 17.28
N GLN A 102 27.18 11.86 16.85
CA GLN A 102 28.10 12.60 17.68
C GLN A 102 27.37 13.82 18.23
N TYR A 103 27.09 13.81 19.53
CA TYR A 103 26.61 15.01 20.21
C TYR A 103 27.56 15.37 21.35
N ASN A 104 27.83 16.67 21.46
CA ASN A 104 28.70 17.22 22.49
C ASN A 104 27.83 17.53 23.72
N VAL A 105 28.00 16.75 24.79
CA VAL A 105 27.39 17.02 26.09
C VAL A 105 28.54 17.27 27.06
N ASP A 106 28.62 18.50 27.56
CA ASP A 106 29.63 18.93 28.54
C ASP A 106 31.09 18.69 28.11
N GLY A 107 31.40 18.82 26.82
CA GLY A 107 32.74 18.60 26.29
C GLY A 107 33.08 17.14 26.00
N ASN A 108 32.17 16.21 26.26
CA ASN A 108 32.32 14.79 25.95
C ASN A 108 31.48 14.42 24.73
N TYR A 109 32.09 13.67 23.81
CA TYR A 109 31.38 13.08 22.70
C TYR A 109 30.66 11.82 23.16
N ALA A 110 29.33 11.84 23.09
CA ALA A 110 28.51 10.65 23.29
C ALA A 110 28.17 10.03 21.93
N ILE A 111 28.15 8.70 21.89
CA ILE A 111 27.79 7.91 20.71
C ILE A 111 26.51 7.16 21.03
N ASP A 112 25.42 7.55 20.37
CA ASP A 112 24.20 6.74 20.33
C ASP A 112 24.29 5.74 19.18
N ILE A 113 23.96 4.48 19.44
CA ILE A 113 23.99 3.38 18.48
C ILE A 113 22.59 2.78 18.46
N GLU A 114 21.79 3.19 17.48
CA GLU A 114 20.52 2.55 17.19
C GLU A 114 20.76 1.41 16.19
N VAL A 115 20.58 0.17 16.64
CA VAL A 115 20.53 -1.01 15.77
C VAL A 115 19.09 -1.23 15.36
N LEU A 116 18.80 -1.07 14.06
CA LEU A 116 17.48 -1.37 13.54
C LEU A 116 17.24 -2.88 13.56
N ASP A 117 16.13 -3.29 14.16
CA ASP A 117 15.60 -4.65 14.06
C ASP A 117 15.51 -5.07 12.58
N PRO A 118 16.00 -6.25 12.19
CA PRO A 118 15.96 -6.70 10.81
C PRO A 118 14.56 -6.71 10.19
N ILE A 119 13.52 -6.96 10.97
CA ILE A 119 12.13 -6.85 10.51
C ILE A 119 11.80 -5.39 10.19
N LYS A 120 12.13 -4.46 11.08
CA LYS A 120 11.94 -3.01 10.85
C LYS A 120 12.74 -2.54 9.65
N LEU A 121 13.94 -3.08 9.44
CA LEU A 121 14.76 -2.73 8.29
C LEU A 121 14.21 -3.29 6.98
N GLN A 122 13.74 -4.54 6.97
CA GLN A 122 13.04 -5.11 5.81
C GLN A 122 11.78 -4.30 5.50
N LEU A 123 11.02 -3.88 6.52
CA LEU A 123 9.86 -2.99 6.35
C LEU A 123 10.27 -1.62 5.80
N LYS A 124 11.36 -1.01 6.29
CA LYS A 124 11.91 0.25 5.77
C LYS A 124 12.34 0.10 4.31
N PHE A 125 13.12 -0.93 3.98
CA PHE A 125 13.55 -1.21 2.61
C PHE A 125 12.35 -1.42 1.68
N TYR A 126 11.34 -2.15 2.14
CA TYR A 126 10.10 -2.36 1.41
C TYR A 126 9.32 -1.05 1.20
N GLN A 127 9.23 -0.20 2.21
CA GLN A 127 8.65 1.14 2.09
C GLN A 127 9.44 2.02 1.10
N ASP A 128 10.78 1.99 1.15
CA ASP A 128 11.64 2.71 0.23
C ASP A 128 11.45 2.22 -1.22
N LEU A 129 11.31 0.91 -1.42
CA LEU A 129 10.97 0.34 -2.72
C LEU A 129 9.60 0.81 -3.21
N LYS A 130 8.59 0.87 -2.34
CA LYS A 130 7.28 1.43 -2.69
C LYS A 130 7.39 2.91 -3.09
N ILE A 131 8.11 3.72 -2.32
CA ILE A 131 8.31 5.15 -2.63
C ILE A 131 9.07 5.32 -3.96
N LYS A 132 10.09 4.51 -4.22
CA LYS A 132 10.81 4.52 -5.50
C LYS A 132 9.90 4.12 -6.66
N THR A 133 9.07 3.10 -6.46
CA THR A 133 8.08 2.64 -7.46
C THR A 133 7.05 3.71 -7.74
N PHE A 134 6.48 4.30 -6.69
CA PHE A 134 5.59 5.46 -6.74
C PHE A 134 6.16 6.58 -7.61
N LYS A 135 7.40 7.01 -7.34
CA LYS A 135 8.09 8.07 -8.10
C LYS A 135 8.34 7.67 -9.54
N ARG A 136 8.81 6.43 -9.77
CA ARG A 136 9.15 5.92 -11.11
C ARG A 136 7.92 5.83 -12.03
N HIS A 137 6.79 5.44 -11.48
CA HIS A 137 5.55 5.26 -12.23
C HIS A 137 4.64 6.49 -12.21
N ASN A 138 5.08 7.59 -11.57
CA ASN A 138 4.32 8.84 -11.45
C ASN A 138 2.86 8.61 -11.01
N ILE A 139 2.66 7.73 -10.02
CA ILE A 139 1.33 7.43 -9.50
C ILE A 139 0.80 8.71 -8.86
N LEU A 140 -0.37 9.18 -9.27
CA LEU A 140 -0.96 10.38 -8.69
C LEU A 140 -1.42 10.08 -7.26
N ASN A 141 -1.30 11.06 -6.37
CA ASN A 141 -1.84 11.01 -5.02
C ASN A 141 -2.71 12.24 -4.84
N LEU A 142 -3.88 12.10 -4.22
CA LEU A 142 -4.79 13.22 -4.00
C LEU A 142 -4.09 14.41 -3.32
N ASN A 143 -3.26 14.19 -2.31
CA ASN A 143 -2.52 15.24 -1.61
C ASN A 143 -1.52 16.02 -2.48
N LYS A 144 -1.15 15.46 -3.63
CA LYS A 144 -0.23 16.06 -4.60
C LYS A 144 -0.89 16.29 -5.95
N TYR A 145 -2.20 16.07 -6.03
CA TYR A 145 -2.94 16.19 -7.27
C TYR A 145 -3.09 17.67 -7.58
N SER A 146 -2.41 18.06 -8.65
CA SER A 146 -2.48 19.39 -9.23
C SER A 146 -3.04 19.27 -10.63
N SER A 147 -3.90 20.21 -11.01
CA SER A 147 -4.48 20.29 -12.34
C SER A 147 -4.65 21.75 -12.74
N SER A 148 -5.22 22.00 -13.92
CA SER A 148 -5.58 23.37 -14.32
C SER A 148 -6.63 24.01 -13.40
N TYR A 149 -7.30 23.22 -12.54
CA TYR A 149 -8.28 23.71 -11.58
C TYR A 149 -7.66 24.23 -10.28
N THR A 150 -6.64 23.53 -9.75
CA THR A 150 -5.97 23.92 -8.51
C THR A 150 -4.59 23.26 -8.41
N THR A 151 -3.67 23.94 -7.74
CA THR A 151 -2.35 23.39 -7.36
C THR A 151 -2.41 22.53 -6.10
N ASP A 152 -3.50 22.66 -5.33
CA ASP A 152 -3.73 21.94 -4.07
C ASP A 152 -5.22 21.57 -3.97
N ILE A 153 -5.53 20.32 -4.31
CA ILE A 153 -6.92 19.84 -4.30
C ILE A 153 -7.48 19.67 -2.89
N PHE A 154 -6.63 19.45 -1.89
CA PHE A 154 -7.06 19.31 -0.49
C PHE A 154 -7.60 20.65 0.00
N ASN A 155 -6.80 21.72 -0.13
CA ASN A 155 -7.21 23.07 0.24
C ASN A 155 -8.41 23.53 -0.59
N LYS A 156 -8.41 23.25 -1.89
CA LYS A 156 -9.57 23.57 -2.74
C LYS A 156 -10.85 22.84 -2.30
N CYS A 157 -10.74 21.58 -1.87
CA CYS A 157 -11.89 20.83 -1.38
C CYS A 157 -12.42 21.43 -0.07
N MET A 158 -11.53 21.82 0.85
CA MET A 158 -11.90 22.55 2.05
C MET A 158 -12.64 23.84 1.67
N ASP A 159 -12.05 24.68 0.83
CA ASP A 159 -12.67 25.95 0.41
C ASP A 159 -14.07 25.76 -0.16
N VAL A 160 -14.25 24.79 -1.06
CA VAL A 160 -15.56 24.47 -1.64
C VAL A 160 -16.54 23.97 -0.58
N CYS A 161 -16.11 23.08 0.31
CA CYS A 161 -17.00 22.53 1.33
C CYS A 161 -17.38 23.55 2.42
N PHE A 162 -16.49 24.48 2.76
CA PHE A 162 -16.73 25.51 3.78
C PHE A 162 -17.44 26.75 3.22
N SER A 163 -17.30 27.06 1.93
CA SER A 163 -18.02 28.18 1.28
C SER A 163 -19.48 27.86 0.95
N LYS A 164 -19.85 26.58 0.95
CA LYS A 164 -21.19 26.09 0.64
C LYS A 164 -21.87 25.54 1.89
N LYS A 165 -23.19 25.67 1.97
CA LYS A 165 -23.96 25.11 3.10
C LYS A 165 -24.30 23.64 2.81
N PRO A 166 -23.84 22.67 3.62
CA PRO A 166 -24.34 21.31 3.50
C PRO A 166 -25.80 21.23 3.95
N LYS A 167 -26.57 20.39 3.28
CA LYS A 167 -27.96 20.04 3.62
C LYS A 167 -28.09 19.49 5.04
N PHE A 168 -27.16 18.63 5.44
CA PHE A 168 -27.20 17.94 6.73
C PHE A 168 -26.26 18.62 7.74
N THR A 169 -26.81 19.02 8.88
CA THR A 169 -26.04 19.65 9.98
C THR A 169 -25.01 18.72 10.60
N GLY A 170 -25.16 17.41 10.45
CA GLY A 170 -24.20 16.39 10.92
C GLY A 170 -23.01 16.16 9.98
N PHE A 171 -23.02 16.71 8.76
CA PHE A 171 -21.91 16.55 7.83
C PHE A 171 -20.69 17.33 8.34
N GLN A 172 -19.55 16.64 8.47
CA GLN A 172 -18.28 17.23 8.93
C GLN A 172 -17.28 17.24 7.77
N PRO A 173 -17.14 18.37 7.04
CA PRO A 173 -16.26 18.46 5.87
C PRO A 173 -14.83 17.99 6.14
N PHE A 174 -14.26 18.35 7.30
CA PHE A 174 -12.89 17.97 7.66
C PHE A 174 -12.71 16.45 7.77
N HIS A 175 -13.64 15.74 8.44
CA HIS A 175 -13.60 14.28 8.54
C HIS A 175 -13.75 13.64 7.16
N TYR A 176 -14.68 14.15 6.35
CA TYR A 176 -14.93 13.63 5.01
C TYR A 176 -13.69 13.76 4.10
N ILE A 177 -13.00 14.89 4.13
CA ILE A 177 -11.80 15.15 3.32
C ILE A 177 -10.62 14.31 3.81
N THR A 178 -10.49 14.17 5.13
CA THR A 178 -9.48 13.29 5.75
C THR A 178 -9.69 11.84 5.31
N ASP A 179 -10.93 11.34 5.34
CA ASP A 179 -11.25 9.99 4.87
C ASP A 179 -10.91 9.77 3.39
N LEU A 180 -11.28 10.72 2.51
CA LEU A 180 -10.91 10.66 1.09
C LEU A 180 -9.39 10.61 0.88
N THR A 181 -8.68 11.40 1.66
CA THR A 181 -7.21 11.49 1.62
C THR A 181 -6.57 10.17 2.04
N ASN A 182 -7.02 9.60 3.15
CA ASN A 182 -6.53 8.31 3.64
C ASN A 182 -6.80 7.19 2.63
N ILE A 183 -8.02 7.14 2.05
CA ILE A 183 -8.35 6.16 1.00
C ILE A 183 -7.42 6.32 -0.21
N SER A 184 -7.15 7.57 -0.63
CA SER A 184 -6.20 7.87 -1.71
C SER A 184 -4.80 7.34 -1.41
N GLU A 185 -4.29 7.56 -0.20
CA GLU A 185 -2.98 7.08 0.23
C GLU A 185 -2.91 5.55 0.24
N ASP A 186 -3.95 4.89 0.75
CA ASP A 186 -4.06 3.44 0.73
C ASP A 186 -4.03 2.88 -0.70
N ILE A 187 -4.78 3.48 -1.64
CA ILE A 187 -4.77 3.08 -3.05
C ILE A 187 -3.36 3.22 -3.63
N VAL A 188 -2.67 4.33 -3.38
CA VAL A 188 -1.32 4.58 -3.88
C VAL A 188 -0.31 3.57 -3.33
N LEU A 189 -0.38 3.27 -2.03
CA LEU A 189 0.50 2.28 -1.39
C LEU A 189 0.27 0.87 -1.93
N GLN A 190 -1.00 0.50 -2.14
CA GLN A 190 -1.38 -0.79 -2.69
C GLN A 190 -1.03 -0.92 -4.18
N LEU A 191 -1.22 0.12 -4.98
CA LEU A 191 -0.79 0.17 -6.39
C LEU A 191 0.72 0.01 -6.53
N SER A 192 1.48 0.72 -5.70
CA SER A 192 2.95 0.60 -5.67
C SER A 192 3.37 -0.84 -5.34
N GLU A 193 2.67 -1.48 -4.40
CA GLU A 193 2.89 -2.86 -4.02
C GLU A 193 2.52 -3.85 -5.14
N LEU A 194 1.39 -3.62 -5.82
CA LEU A 194 0.94 -4.43 -6.95
C LEU A 194 1.94 -4.40 -8.11
N ILE A 195 2.47 -3.21 -8.44
CA ILE A 195 3.51 -3.03 -9.47
C ILE A 195 4.79 -3.79 -9.10
N LEU A 196 5.19 -3.72 -7.83
CA LEU A 196 6.36 -4.47 -7.35
C LEU A 196 6.16 -5.98 -7.51
N PHE A 197 5.00 -6.51 -7.09
CA PHE A 197 4.73 -7.94 -7.15
C PHE A 197 4.57 -8.49 -8.56
N LYS A 198 4.17 -7.67 -9.54
CA LYS A 198 4.09 -8.08 -10.95
C LYS A 198 5.34 -8.85 -11.41
N ASN A 199 6.53 -8.42 -10.98
CA ASN A 199 7.81 -9.01 -11.39
C ASN A 199 8.14 -10.35 -10.69
N TYR A 200 7.38 -10.72 -9.65
CA TYR A 200 7.61 -11.92 -8.84
C TYR A 200 6.48 -12.93 -8.98
N THR A 201 5.38 -12.57 -9.64
CA THR A 201 4.29 -13.51 -9.96
C THR A 201 4.74 -14.54 -10.99
N GLN A 202 4.28 -15.79 -10.85
CA GLN A 202 4.67 -16.85 -11.76
C GLN A 202 3.96 -16.71 -13.12
N ASP A 203 4.66 -17.07 -14.21
CA ASP A 203 4.08 -17.11 -15.55
C ASP A 203 3.27 -18.40 -15.74
N PHE A 204 2.02 -18.29 -16.18
CA PHE A 204 1.13 -19.43 -16.43
C PHE A 204 1.64 -20.40 -17.49
N LEU A 205 2.51 -19.94 -18.39
CA LEU A 205 3.10 -20.77 -19.44
C LEU A 205 4.45 -21.37 -19.01
N GLN A 206 4.89 -21.09 -17.78
CA GLN A 206 6.17 -21.59 -17.28
C GLN A 206 6.10 -23.09 -17.01
N ASN A 207 7.17 -23.80 -17.37
CA ASN A 207 7.37 -25.23 -17.09
C ASN A 207 6.31 -26.17 -17.71
N PRO A 208 6.09 -26.13 -19.05
CA PRO A 208 5.20 -27.09 -19.70
C PRO A 208 5.67 -28.53 -19.44
N THR A 209 4.72 -29.43 -19.18
CA THR A 209 4.99 -30.86 -18.99
C THR A 209 4.12 -31.70 -19.91
N TRP A 210 4.65 -32.85 -20.33
CA TRP A 210 3.91 -33.83 -21.12
C TRP A 210 3.08 -34.72 -20.20
N HIS A 211 1.80 -34.87 -20.52
CA HIS A 211 0.90 -35.77 -19.82
C HIS A 211 0.09 -36.60 -20.83
N TYR A 212 0.40 -37.90 -20.88
CA TYR A 212 -0.14 -38.94 -21.78
C TYR A 212 -0.01 -38.74 -23.28
N ASP A 213 -0.19 -37.53 -23.81
CA ASP A 213 0.06 -37.08 -25.20
C ASP A 213 -0.26 -35.57 -25.36
N THR A 214 -0.61 -34.89 -24.27
CA THR A 214 -0.98 -33.47 -24.25
C THR A 214 0.04 -32.69 -23.44
N ILE A 215 0.40 -31.49 -23.91
CA ILE A 215 1.17 -30.54 -23.11
C ILE A 215 0.22 -29.87 -22.12
N ILE A 216 0.57 -29.92 -20.85
CA ILE A 216 -0.12 -29.18 -19.79
C ILE A 216 0.83 -28.15 -19.18
N PHE A 217 0.26 -27.07 -18.66
CA PHE A 217 0.99 -25.98 -18.02
C PHE A 217 0.66 -25.97 -16.53
N PRO A 218 1.40 -26.74 -15.71
CA PRO A 218 1.15 -26.82 -14.28
C PRO A 218 1.44 -25.48 -13.60
N TYR A 219 0.52 -25.03 -12.76
CA TYR A 219 0.65 -23.76 -12.05
C TYR A 219 0.41 -23.94 -10.56
N ASN A 220 1.39 -23.54 -9.75
CA ASN A 220 1.36 -23.60 -8.30
C ASN A 220 1.39 -22.19 -7.75
N HIS A 221 0.26 -21.70 -7.21
CA HIS A 221 0.17 -20.34 -6.67
C HIS A 221 1.29 -20.04 -5.68
N SER A 222 2.21 -19.15 -6.06
CA SER A 222 3.22 -18.67 -5.13
C SER A 222 2.60 -17.73 -4.10
N PHE A 223 3.34 -17.44 -3.02
CA PHE A 223 2.97 -16.38 -2.09
C PHE A 223 2.76 -15.03 -2.80
N TYR A 224 3.60 -14.73 -3.80
CA TYR A 224 3.50 -13.49 -4.57
C TYR A 224 2.23 -13.42 -5.41
N ASP A 225 1.81 -14.54 -6.01
CA ASP A 225 0.55 -14.61 -6.77
C ASP A 225 -0.67 -14.35 -5.87
N LYS A 226 -0.71 -15.00 -4.70
CA LYS A 226 -1.75 -14.79 -3.70
C LYS A 226 -1.84 -13.33 -3.28
N ARG A 227 -0.69 -12.74 -2.95
CA ARG A 227 -0.60 -11.33 -2.53
C ARG A 227 -1.01 -10.38 -3.66
N PHE A 228 -0.61 -10.68 -4.90
CA PHE A 228 -0.97 -9.91 -6.09
C PHE A 228 -2.49 -9.89 -6.31
N TYR A 229 -3.16 -11.04 -6.30
CA TYR A 229 -4.62 -11.10 -6.47
C TYR A 229 -5.41 -10.53 -5.29
N TYR A 230 -4.88 -10.67 -4.06
CA TYR A 230 -5.42 -9.97 -2.91
C TYR A 230 -5.45 -8.45 -3.15
N LEU A 231 -4.32 -7.88 -3.61
CA LEU A 231 -4.21 -6.44 -3.90
C LEU A 231 -5.15 -6.00 -5.01
N VAL A 232 -5.33 -6.79 -6.07
CA VAL A 232 -6.32 -6.52 -7.13
C VAL A 232 -7.71 -6.30 -6.52
N GLY A 233 -8.16 -7.21 -5.64
CA GLY A 233 -9.47 -7.10 -4.99
C GLY A 233 -9.58 -5.91 -4.03
N THR A 234 -8.54 -5.64 -3.25
CA THR A 234 -8.56 -4.51 -2.30
C THR A 234 -8.50 -3.16 -2.99
N ILE A 235 -7.70 -3.01 -4.04
CA ILE A 235 -7.59 -1.76 -4.81
C ILE A 235 -8.94 -1.45 -5.47
N ALA A 236 -9.58 -2.44 -6.12
CA ALA A 236 -10.91 -2.27 -6.69
C ALA A 236 -11.92 -1.80 -5.62
N SER A 237 -11.88 -2.41 -4.43
CA SER A 237 -12.76 -2.03 -3.31
C SER A 237 -12.50 -0.61 -2.81
N HIS A 238 -11.24 -0.19 -2.70
CA HIS A 238 -10.89 1.16 -2.26
C HIS A 238 -11.24 2.23 -3.30
N ILE A 239 -10.98 2.00 -4.59
CA ILE A 239 -11.39 2.94 -5.66
C ILE A 239 -12.93 3.06 -5.70
N PHE A 240 -13.65 1.96 -5.52
CA PHE A 240 -15.11 2.00 -5.44
C PHE A 240 -15.60 2.83 -4.25
N SER A 241 -15.02 2.60 -3.06
CA SER A 241 -15.31 3.40 -1.86
C SER A 241 -15.00 4.87 -2.05
N PHE A 242 -13.87 5.20 -2.71
CA PHE A 242 -13.51 6.57 -3.07
C PHE A 242 -14.60 7.24 -3.93
N CYS A 243 -15.09 6.55 -4.97
CA CYS A 243 -16.17 7.04 -5.82
C CYS A 243 -17.49 7.19 -5.04
N ASP A 244 -17.83 6.26 -4.16
CA ASP A 244 -19.04 6.36 -3.33
C ASP A 244 -18.98 7.54 -2.35
N ARG A 245 -17.78 7.91 -1.86
CA ARG A 245 -17.61 9.16 -1.12
C ARG A 245 -17.98 10.37 -1.98
N LEU A 246 -17.61 10.42 -3.26
CA LEU A 246 -18.07 11.49 -4.17
C LEU A 246 -19.60 11.57 -4.24
N GLY A 247 -20.27 10.41 -4.30
CA GLY A 247 -21.73 10.32 -4.24
C GLY A 247 -22.32 10.90 -2.95
N ASN A 248 -21.66 10.65 -1.82
CA ASN A 248 -22.01 11.23 -0.52
C ASN A 248 -21.79 12.75 -0.50
N LEU A 249 -20.70 13.25 -1.08
CA LEU A 249 -20.44 14.69 -1.16
C LEU A 249 -21.58 15.40 -1.88
N LEU A 250 -21.94 14.96 -3.08
CA LEU A 250 -23.06 15.54 -3.82
C LEU A 250 -24.38 15.45 -3.04
N PHE A 251 -24.66 14.30 -2.41
CA PHE A 251 -25.88 14.16 -1.59
C PHE A 251 -25.94 15.16 -0.42
N ASN A 252 -24.79 15.55 0.13
CA ASN A 252 -24.73 16.54 1.20
C ASN A 252 -24.86 17.99 0.73
N TYR A 253 -24.68 18.29 -0.56
CA TYR A 253 -24.75 19.66 -1.09
C TYR A 253 -25.92 19.92 -2.05
N PHE A 254 -26.71 18.90 -2.37
CA PHE A 254 -27.83 19.00 -3.31
C PHE A 254 -29.10 18.31 -2.78
N GLU A 255 -30.25 18.88 -3.08
CA GLU A 255 -31.56 18.27 -2.81
C GLU A 255 -31.85 17.15 -3.82
N LEU A 256 -31.41 15.94 -3.48
CA LEU A 256 -31.65 14.73 -4.27
C LEU A 256 -32.83 13.95 -3.69
N ASN A 257 -33.67 13.38 -4.57
CA ASN A 257 -34.78 12.50 -4.18
C ASN A 257 -34.26 11.09 -3.79
N LEU A 258 -33.44 11.04 -2.74
CA LEU A 258 -32.78 9.85 -2.24
C LEU A 258 -32.85 9.81 -0.70
N THR A 259 -32.94 8.60 -0.16
CA THR A 259 -32.75 8.35 1.26
C THR A 259 -31.29 8.01 1.54
N GLU A 260 -30.80 8.29 2.75
CA GLU A 260 -29.39 8.05 3.14
C GLU A 260 -28.92 6.62 2.84
N ARG A 261 -29.78 5.62 3.05
CA ARG A 261 -29.46 4.19 2.79
C ARG A 261 -29.20 3.87 1.31
N ASN A 262 -29.69 4.72 0.41
CA ASN A 262 -29.60 4.52 -1.03
C ASN A 262 -28.51 5.39 -1.67
N VAL A 263 -27.72 6.12 -0.88
CA VAL A 263 -26.65 7.00 -1.39
C VAL A 263 -25.44 6.16 -1.81
N ASN A 264 -25.17 6.18 -3.10
CA ASN A 264 -23.93 5.70 -3.73
C ASN A 264 -23.67 6.54 -4.98
N PHE A 265 -22.49 6.40 -5.58
CA PHE A 265 -22.11 7.24 -6.71
C PHE A 265 -23.13 7.18 -7.86
N SER A 266 -23.63 5.98 -8.19
CA SER A 266 -24.59 5.80 -9.28
C SER A 266 -25.96 6.41 -9.00
N SER A 267 -26.54 6.15 -7.84
CA SER A 267 -27.88 6.63 -7.48
C SER A 267 -27.91 8.15 -7.35
N THR A 268 -26.87 8.73 -6.73
CA THR A 268 -26.69 10.17 -6.61
C THR A 268 -26.71 10.85 -7.99
N LEU A 269 -25.90 10.38 -8.94
CA LEU A 269 -25.86 10.98 -10.29
C LEU A 269 -27.18 10.80 -11.07
N ALA A 270 -27.85 9.65 -10.91
CA ALA A 270 -29.16 9.43 -11.54
C ALA A 270 -30.19 10.48 -11.12
N ASN A 271 -30.17 10.90 -9.85
CA ASN A 271 -31.11 11.86 -9.26
C ASN A 271 -30.64 13.32 -9.34
N PHE A 272 -29.50 13.60 -9.97
CA PHE A 272 -28.94 14.95 -10.00
C PHE A 272 -29.75 15.93 -10.87
N PRO A 273 -30.07 17.15 -10.42
CA PRO A 273 -30.96 18.06 -11.15
C PRO A 273 -30.31 18.79 -12.34
N PHE A 274 -29.01 19.06 -12.30
CA PHE A 274 -28.32 19.89 -13.30
C PHE A 274 -27.78 19.07 -14.50
N LYS A 275 -28.69 18.49 -15.30
CA LYS A 275 -28.35 17.55 -16.38
C LYS A 275 -27.53 18.12 -17.54
N THR A 276 -27.52 19.45 -17.70
CA THR A 276 -26.82 20.15 -18.79
C THR A 276 -25.43 20.66 -18.41
N ASN A 277 -25.01 20.53 -17.14
CA ASN A 277 -23.69 20.99 -16.71
C ASN A 277 -22.60 20.05 -17.25
N ASP A 278 -21.52 20.61 -17.82
CA ASP A 278 -20.43 19.84 -18.44
C ASP A 278 -19.74 18.88 -17.45
N ASN A 279 -19.56 19.29 -16.20
CA ASN A 279 -18.98 18.44 -15.16
C ASN A 279 -19.91 17.27 -14.83
N TYR A 280 -21.23 17.49 -14.82
CA TYR A 280 -22.22 16.42 -14.65
C TYR A 280 -22.21 15.45 -15.84
N ILE A 281 -22.20 15.96 -17.08
CA ILE A 281 -22.14 15.13 -18.29
C ILE A 281 -20.90 14.23 -18.26
N TRP A 282 -19.75 14.79 -17.88
CA TRP A 282 -18.52 14.03 -17.72
C TRP A 282 -18.66 12.93 -16.66
N LEU A 283 -19.23 13.24 -15.49
CA LEU A 283 -19.43 12.26 -14.42
C LEU A 283 -20.39 11.13 -14.82
N ILE A 284 -21.39 11.40 -15.66
CA ILE A 284 -22.26 10.37 -16.22
C ILE A 284 -21.49 9.46 -17.18
N GLN A 285 -20.65 10.01 -18.05
CA GLN A 285 -19.81 9.20 -18.93
C GLN A 285 -18.88 8.30 -18.14
N PHE A 286 -18.22 8.84 -17.11
CA PHE A 286 -17.40 8.05 -16.19
C PHE A 286 -18.20 6.97 -15.46
N LYS A 287 -19.41 7.32 -14.99
CA LYS A 287 -20.33 6.37 -14.35
C LYS A 287 -20.63 5.19 -15.27
N ASP A 288 -20.98 5.46 -16.51
CA ASP A 288 -21.49 4.48 -17.48
C ASP A 288 -20.38 3.63 -18.12
N ASN A 289 -19.15 4.11 -18.11
CA ASN A 289 -17.99 3.42 -18.66
C ASN A 289 -17.14 2.78 -17.56
N GLU A 290 -16.19 3.53 -16.99
CA GLU A 290 -15.16 3.02 -16.08
C GLU A 290 -15.75 2.52 -14.75
N TYR A 291 -16.67 3.28 -14.16
CA TYR A 291 -17.25 2.93 -12.86
C TYR A 291 -18.18 1.70 -12.94
N GLN A 292 -18.94 1.50 -14.03
CA GLN A 292 -19.73 0.26 -14.19
C GLN A 292 -18.85 -0.98 -14.22
N LYS A 293 -17.72 -0.94 -14.94
CA LYS A 293 -16.76 -2.05 -14.98
C LYS A 293 -16.21 -2.35 -13.59
N LEU A 294 -15.76 -1.30 -12.88
CA LEU A 294 -15.29 -1.42 -11.50
C LEU A 294 -16.36 -2.01 -10.56
N LYS A 295 -17.61 -1.53 -10.66
CA LYS A 295 -18.72 -2.01 -9.85
C LYS A 295 -19.01 -3.49 -10.10
N ALA A 296 -19.01 -3.92 -11.37
CA ALA A 296 -19.18 -5.31 -11.73
C ALA A 296 -18.05 -6.18 -11.18
N GLU A 297 -16.80 -5.72 -11.31
CA GLU A 297 -15.62 -6.40 -10.77
C GLU A 297 -15.67 -6.53 -9.24
N ARG A 298 -15.97 -5.44 -8.53
CA ARG A 298 -16.16 -5.46 -7.07
C ARG A 298 -17.29 -6.40 -6.66
N HIS A 299 -18.42 -6.38 -7.37
CA HIS A 299 -19.55 -7.25 -7.06
C HIS A 299 -19.16 -8.73 -7.14
N GLN A 300 -18.35 -9.09 -8.15
CA GLN A 300 -17.76 -10.44 -8.27
C GLN A 300 -16.86 -10.77 -7.07
N VAL A 301 -15.93 -9.88 -6.73
CA VAL A 301 -14.96 -10.09 -5.65
C VAL A 301 -15.61 -10.19 -4.27
N VAL A 302 -16.60 -9.34 -3.98
CA VAL A 302 -17.23 -9.24 -2.66
C VAL A 302 -18.28 -10.32 -2.45
N HIS A 303 -19.00 -10.76 -3.49
CA HIS A 303 -20.17 -11.63 -3.34
C HIS A 303 -20.04 -13.04 -3.90
N TYR A 304 -19.08 -13.31 -4.81
CA TYR A 304 -19.02 -14.61 -5.49
C TYR A 304 -17.67 -15.30 -5.31
N TYR A 305 -16.61 -14.73 -5.89
CA TYR A 305 -15.29 -15.36 -5.91
C TYR A 305 -14.20 -14.33 -5.73
N LEU A 306 -13.22 -14.64 -4.89
CA LEU A 306 -11.97 -13.88 -4.85
C LEU A 306 -11.33 -13.91 -6.24
N SER A 307 -10.67 -12.81 -6.64
CA SER A 307 -9.97 -12.72 -7.94
C SER A 307 -9.00 -13.89 -8.14
N GLU A 308 -8.35 -14.33 -7.06
CA GLU A 308 -7.49 -15.51 -7.05
C GLU A 308 -8.25 -16.79 -7.44
N SER A 309 -9.39 -17.07 -6.81
CA SER A 309 -10.17 -18.28 -7.07
C SER A 309 -10.70 -18.29 -8.51
N LYS A 310 -11.18 -17.14 -9.01
CA LYS A 310 -11.62 -17.01 -10.39
C LYS A 310 -10.50 -17.36 -11.36
N MET A 311 -9.33 -16.76 -11.18
CA MET A 311 -8.19 -16.97 -12.07
C MET A 311 -7.66 -18.41 -11.99
N PHE A 312 -7.60 -19.00 -10.80
CA PHE A 312 -7.20 -20.40 -10.64
C PHE A 312 -8.14 -21.36 -11.36
N ASN A 313 -9.45 -21.17 -11.20
CA ASN A 313 -10.45 -22.00 -11.87
C ASN A 313 -10.36 -21.90 -13.40
N GLU A 314 -10.20 -20.68 -13.93
CA GLU A 314 -10.00 -20.45 -15.37
C GLU A 314 -8.72 -21.13 -15.88
N LEU A 315 -7.64 -21.10 -15.11
CA LEU A 315 -6.39 -21.77 -15.46
C LEU A 315 -6.55 -23.29 -15.50
N ILE A 316 -7.13 -23.88 -14.45
CA ILE A 316 -7.32 -25.34 -14.37
C ILE A 316 -8.23 -25.83 -15.50
N ALA A 317 -9.31 -25.11 -15.80
CA ALA A 317 -10.21 -25.44 -16.91
C ALA A 317 -9.53 -25.37 -18.29
N ASN A 318 -8.40 -24.67 -18.41
CA ASN A 318 -7.70 -24.42 -19.66
C ASN A 318 -6.22 -24.84 -19.61
N ILE A 319 -5.86 -25.79 -18.73
CA ILE A 319 -4.46 -26.13 -18.42
C ILE A 319 -3.65 -26.65 -19.63
N SER A 320 -4.31 -27.11 -20.69
CA SER A 320 -3.68 -27.55 -21.95
C SER A 320 -3.87 -26.57 -23.11
N ASN A 321 -4.57 -25.45 -22.90
CA ASN A 321 -4.87 -24.46 -23.94
C ASN A 321 -3.92 -23.25 -23.82
N GLU A 322 -2.77 -23.34 -24.48
CA GLU A 322 -1.74 -22.29 -24.46
C GLU A 322 -2.29 -20.90 -24.82
N GLY A 323 -3.15 -20.82 -25.84
CA GLY A 323 -3.72 -19.55 -26.30
C GLY A 323 -4.56 -18.87 -25.22
N LYS A 324 -5.42 -19.64 -24.54
CA LYS A 324 -6.23 -19.13 -23.43
C LYS A 324 -5.37 -18.76 -22.22
N LEU A 325 -4.37 -19.58 -21.87
CA LEU A 325 -3.46 -19.27 -20.76
C LEU A 325 -2.65 -18.00 -21.01
N ARG A 326 -2.22 -17.76 -22.26
CA ARG A 326 -1.56 -16.51 -22.66
C ARG A 326 -2.47 -15.30 -22.44
N MET A 327 -3.73 -15.38 -22.85
CA MET A 327 -4.71 -14.31 -22.60
C MET A 327 -4.90 -14.04 -21.10
N LEU A 328 -4.99 -15.08 -20.28
CA LEU A 328 -5.13 -14.95 -18.83
C LEU A 328 -3.86 -14.34 -18.19
N GLN A 329 -2.68 -14.70 -18.69
CA GLN A 329 -1.41 -14.13 -18.25
C GLN A 329 -1.31 -12.64 -18.64
N ASP A 330 -1.74 -12.28 -19.84
CA ASP A 330 -1.78 -10.89 -20.29
C ASP A 330 -2.77 -10.06 -19.45
N GLU A 331 -3.96 -10.61 -19.15
CA GLU A 331 -4.93 -9.99 -18.23
C GLU A 331 -4.30 -9.75 -16.86
N LYS A 332 -3.69 -10.77 -16.26
CA LYS A 332 -2.98 -10.68 -14.97
C LYS A 332 -1.94 -9.57 -14.97
N LEU A 333 -1.10 -9.51 -16.00
CA LEU A 333 0.00 -8.54 -16.08
C LEU A 333 -0.50 -7.11 -16.41
N SER A 334 -1.74 -6.95 -16.86
CA SER A 334 -2.36 -5.66 -17.16
C SER A 334 -2.93 -4.94 -15.93
N TYR A 335 -3.26 -5.66 -14.84
CA TYR A 335 -3.93 -5.08 -13.67
C TYR A 335 -3.25 -3.82 -13.11
N PRO A 336 -1.91 -3.72 -12.98
CA PRO A 336 -1.29 -2.52 -12.44
C PRO A 336 -1.57 -1.26 -13.27
N GLU A 337 -1.52 -1.38 -14.60
CA GLU A 337 -1.81 -0.27 -15.50
C GLU A 337 -3.30 0.07 -15.52
N TYR A 338 -4.15 -0.96 -15.54
CA TYR A 338 -5.60 -0.80 -15.46
C TYR A 338 -6.02 -0.01 -14.22
N PHE A 339 -5.57 -0.42 -13.02
CA PHE A 339 -5.95 0.27 -11.78
C PHE A 339 -5.32 1.66 -11.64
N MET A 340 -4.10 1.86 -12.15
CA MET A 340 -3.48 3.19 -12.18
C MET A 340 -4.30 4.16 -13.04
N ASN A 341 -4.71 3.74 -14.24
CA ASN A 341 -5.54 4.55 -15.13
C ASN A 341 -6.93 4.79 -14.55
N LEU A 342 -7.55 3.76 -13.96
CA LEU A 342 -8.84 3.87 -13.32
C LEU A 342 -8.80 4.85 -12.13
N TYR A 343 -7.76 4.77 -11.30
CA TYR A 343 -7.59 5.68 -10.17
C TYR A 343 -7.36 7.12 -10.60
N ASN A 344 -6.51 7.36 -11.62
CA ASN A 344 -6.33 8.69 -12.19
C ASN A 344 -7.66 9.27 -12.72
N THR A 345 -8.49 8.43 -13.33
CA THR A 345 -9.82 8.83 -13.79
C THR A 345 -10.75 9.13 -12.61
N ALA A 346 -10.66 8.39 -11.51
CA ALA A 346 -11.40 8.67 -10.28
C ALA A 346 -10.97 9.99 -9.61
N LEU A 347 -9.68 10.35 -9.66
CA LEU A 347 -9.20 11.67 -9.21
C LEU A 347 -9.78 12.80 -10.06
N LEU A 348 -9.89 12.59 -11.38
CA LEU A 348 -10.58 13.55 -12.25
C LEU A 348 -12.09 13.62 -11.92
N ALA A 349 -12.72 12.49 -11.59
CA ALA A 349 -14.10 12.48 -11.11
C ALA A 349 -14.27 13.28 -9.81
N PHE A 350 -13.31 13.22 -8.89
CA PHE A 350 -13.30 14.08 -7.71
C PHE A 350 -13.24 15.55 -8.08
N GLU A 351 -12.33 15.95 -8.98
CA GLU A 351 -12.24 17.33 -9.47
C GLU A 351 -13.58 17.81 -10.06
N LYS A 352 -14.20 17.01 -10.93
CA LYS A 352 -15.51 17.34 -11.54
C LYS A 352 -16.62 17.43 -10.50
N THR A 353 -16.58 16.57 -9.48
CA THR A 353 -17.51 16.62 -8.36
C THR A 353 -17.37 17.92 -7.57
N LEU A 354 -16.14 18.35 -7.27
CA LEU A 354 -15.89 19.63 -6.59
C LEU A 354 -16.36 20.82 -7.41
N LYS A 355 -16.09 20.84 -8.72
CA LYS A 355 -16.58 21.89 -9.62
C LYS A 355 -18.10 21.98 -9.62
N LEU A 356 -18.80 20.84 -9.61
CA LEU A 356 -20.27 20.85 -9.49
C LEU A 356 -20.73 21.49 -8.18
N VAL A 357 -20.13 21.12 -7.05
CA VAL A 357 -20.48 21.70 -5.74
C VAL A 357 -20.20 23.21 -5.74
N GLU A 358 -19.08 23.64 -6.30
CA GLU A 358 -18.72 25.05 -6.41
C GLU A 358 -19.68 25.85 -7.31
N GLU A 359 -20.00 25.34 -8.50
CA GLU A 359 -20.82 26.03 -9.50
C GLU A 359 -22.31 26.02 -9.15
N CYS A 360 -22.82 24.93 -8.56
CA CYS A 360 -24.26 24.70 -8.41
C CYS A 360 -24.72 24.50 -6.96
N GLY A 361 -23.81 24.28 -6.02
CA GLY A 361 -24.16 24.15 -4.60
C GLY A 361 -24.66 25.46 -4.00
N GLU A 362 -25.50 25.38 -2.97
CA GLU A 362 -26.07 26.54 -2.29
C GLU A 362 -24.98 27.42 -1.62
N ASN A 363 -24.95 28.71 -1.97
CA ASN A 363 -24.03 29.69 -1.38
C ASN A 363 -24.48 30.11 0.03
N GLN A 364 -23.52 30.32 0.93
CA GLN A 364 -23.77 31.25 2.04
C GLN A 364 -23.70 32.70 1.54
N VAL A 365 -24.73 33.49 1.83
CA VAL A 365 -24.51 34.90 2.19
C VAL A 365 -24.11 34.84 3.65
N VAL A 366 -22.82 34.94 3.95
CA VAL A 366 -22.35 35.12 5.33
C VAL A 366 -22.70 36.55 5.71
N GLU A 367 -23.87 36.78 6.29
CA GLU A 367 -24.06 37.97 7.13
C GLU A 367 -23.19 37.75 8.37
N THR A 368 -21.98 38.33 8.35
CA THR A 368 -21.23 38.59 9.56
C THR A 368 -22.08 39.49 10.46
N ILE A 369 -22.89 38.88 11.32
CA ILE A 369 -23.42 39.56 12.49
C ILE A 369 -22.24 39.70 13.44
N LEU A 370 -21.52 40.82 13.33
CA LEU A 370 -20.67 41.28 14.42
C LEU A 370 -21.61 41.60 15.59
N PRO A 371 -21.38 41.05 16.79
CA PRO A 371 -22.12 41.48 17.96
C PRO A 371 -21.77 42.94 18.22
N GLU A 372 -22.76 43.82 18.20
CA GLU A 372 -22.63 45.19 18.70
C GLU A 372 -22.17 45.10 20.17
N GLN A 373 -21.00 45.69 20.44
CA GLN A 373 -20.50 45.97 21.79
C GLN A 373 -20.92 47.37 22.22
#